data_AF-A0A821SEJ3-F1
#
_entry.id   AF-A0A821SEJ3-F1
#
_cell.length_a   1.000
_cell.length_b   1.000
_cell.length_c   1.000
_cell.angle_alpha   90.00
_cell.angle_beta   90.00
_cell.angle_gamma   90.00
#
_symmetry.space_group_name_H-M   'P 1'
#
loop_
_entity.id
_entity.type
_entity.pdbx_description
1 polymer ?
#
loop_
_entity_poly.entity_id
_entity_poly.type
_entity_poly.pdbx_seq_one_letter_code
_entity_poly.pdbx_strand_id
1 'polypeptide(L)'
;MLNVFSSIFDELVQILDSKLLTTYSRINDDFLLDICRFLLPFDTVIKGLSDDRRPTLHRVLPFKQYLIKKCEIDNDDNEGFKQVKCFL
;
A
#
# COMPACT_ATOMS: atom_id res chain seq x y z
N MET A 1 -30.22 2.10 36.27
CA MET A 1 -28.81 2.39 35.94
C MET A 1 -28.26 1.46 34.87
N LEU A 2 -28.51 0.14 34.91
CA LEU A 2 -28.07 -0.81 33.86
C LEU A 2 -28.53 -0.45 32.44
N ASN A 3 -29.77 0.02 32.25
CA ASN A 3 -30.29 0.38 30.93
C ASN A 3 -29.57 1.57 30.26
N VAL A 4 -29.01 2.49 31.04
CA VAL A 4 -28.26 3.64 30.49
C VAL A 4 -26.88 3.19 30.02
N PHE A 5 -26.23 2.30 30.77
CA PHE A 5 -24.96 1.72 30.37
C PHE A 5 -25.09 0.88 29.09
N SER A 6 -26.17 0.11 28.94
CA SER A 6 -26.43 -0.64 27.71
C SER A 6 -26.66 0.28 26.51
N SER A 7 -27.42 1.37 26.63
CA SER A 7 -27.64 2.26 25.50
C SER A 7 -26.37 3.00 25.08
N ILE A 8 -25.52 3.39 26.05
CA ILE A 8 -24.20 4.00 25.75
C ILE A 8 -23.29 2.99 25.05
N PHE A 9 -23.33 1.71 25.44
CA PHE A 9 -22.56 0.66 24.77
C PHE A 9 -23.03 0.39 23.35
N ASP A 10 -24.34 0.33 23.11
CA ASP A 10 -24.91 0.13 21.77
C ASP A 10 -24.61 1.31 20.84
N GLU A 11 -24.67 2.54 21.35
CA GLU A 11 -24.26 3.74 20.62
C GLU A 11 -22.75 3.74 20.32
N LEU A 12 -21.91 3.32 21.27
CA LEU A 12 -20.46 3.19 21.05
C LEU A 12 -20.14 2.16 19.96
N VAL A 13 -20.83 1.02 19.93
CA VAL A 13 -20.66 0.01 18.89
C VAL A 13 -21.06 0.58 17.53
N GLN A 14 -22.18 1.30 17.43
CA GLN A 14 -22.59 1.94 16.17
C GLN A 14 -21.62 3.05 15.72
N ILE A 15 -21.07 3.83 16.65
CA ILE A 15 -20.07 4.87 16.36
C ILE A 15 -18.76 4.24 15.90
N LEU A 16 -18.32 3.15 16.54
CA LEU A 16 -17.11 2.42 16.17
C LEU A 16 -17.27 1.72 14.81
N ASP A 17 -18.40 1.04 14.59
CA ASP A 17 -18.70 0.39 13.31
C ASP A 17 -18.82 1.42 12.20
N SER A 18 -19.55 2.52 12.39
CA SER A 18 -19.69 3.57 11.37
C SER A 18 -18.38 4.28 11.06
N LYS A 19 -17.52 4.52 12.07
CA LYS A 19 -16.20 5.11 11.87
C LYS A 19 -15.23 4.17 11.16
N LEU A 20 -15.27 2.87 11.50
CA LEU A 20 -14.48 1.85 10.80
C LEU A 20 -14.99 1.65 9.37
N LEU A 21 -16.31 1.52 9.17
CA LEU A 21 -16.94 1.45 7.84
C LEU A 21 -16.63 2.67 6.99
N THR A 22 -16.65 3.89 7.53
CA THR A 22 -16.28 5.09 6.78
C THR A 22 -14.79 5.16 6.45
N THR A 23 -13.94 4.55 7.28
CA THR A 23 -12.50 4.46 7.02
C THR A 23 -12.20 3.42 5.93
N TYR A 24 -12.87 2.26 5.95
CA TYR A 24 -12.74 1.22 4.92
C TYR A 24 -13.48 1.57 3.61
N SER A 25 -14.64 2.21 3.69
CA SER A 25 -15.45 2.65 2.54
C SER A 25 -14.82 3.81 1.75
N ARG A 26 -13.70 4.36 2.23
CA ARG A 26 -12.91 5.39 1.55
C ARG A 26 -11.64 4.86 0.91
N ILE A 27 -11.36 3.56 1.01
CA ILE A 27 -10.31 2.95 0.20
C ILE A 27 -10.79 3.06 -1.24
N ASN A 28 -10.15 3.94 -1.99
CA ASN A 28 -10.38 4.06 -3.42
C ASN A 28 -9.80 2.79 -4.06
N ASP A 29 -10.69 1.89 -4.49
CA ASP A 29 -10.30 0.61 -5.09
C ASP A 29 -9.35 0.81 -6.27
N ASP A 30 -9.56 1.84 -7.10
CA ASP A 30 -8.68 2.14 -8.22
C ASP A 30 -7.27 2.55 -7.74
N PHE A 31 -7.20 3.37 -6.70
CA PHE A 31 -5.92 3.77 -6.11
C PHE A 31 -5.18 2.58 -5.48
N LEU A 32 -5.90 1.69 -4.79
CA LEU A 32 -5.33 0.48 -4.21
C LEU A 32 -4.83 -0.46 -5.31
N LEU A 33 -5.59 -0.60 -6.38
CA LEU A 33 -5.23 -1.41 -7.54
C LEU A 33 -4.00 -0.85 -8.25
N ASP A 34 -3.87 0.48 -8.34
CA ASP A 34 -2.68 1.15 -8.88
C ASP A 34 -1.45 0.96 -7.98
N ILE A 35 -1.61 1.01 -6.65
CA ILE A 35 -0.53 0.65 -5.70
C ILE A 35 -0.12 -0.81 -5.90
N CYS A 36 -1.08 -1.74 -6.00
CA CYS A 36 -0.77 -3.14 -6.23
C CYS A 36 0.00 -3.36 -7.55
N ARG A 37 -0.40 -2.67 -8.62
CA ARG A 37 0.32 -2.68 -9.91
C ARG A 37 1.73 -2.11 -9.78
N PHE A 38 1.90 -1.05 -9.00
CA PHE A 38 3.20 -0.43 -8.74
C PHE A 38 4.16 -1.31 -7.95
N LEU A 39 3.65 -2.14 -7.02
CA LEU A 39 4.46 -3.04 -6.21
C LEU A 39 4.89 -4.32 -6.95
N LEU A 40 4.22 -4.67 -8.04
CA LEU A 40 4.47 -5.90 -8.81
C LEU A 40 5.91 -6.01 -9.39
N PRO A 41 6.53 -4.92 -9.90
CA PRO A 41 7.96 -4.86 -10.20
C PRO A 41 8.87 -5.27 -9.03
N PHE A 42 8.55 -4.88 -7.80
CA PHE A 42 9.35 -5.21 -6.62
C PHE A 42 9.28 -6.70 -6.29
N ASP A 43 8.08 -7.29 -6.34
CA ASP A 43 7.90 -8.73 -6.17
C ASP A 43 8.69 -9.53 -7.23
N THR A 44 8.69 -9.05 -8.48
CA THR A 44 9.47 -9.65 -9.57
C THR A 44 10.98 -9.63 -9.29
N VAL A 45 11.50 -8.49 -8.80
CA VAL A 45 12.91 -8.35 -8.43
C VAL A 45 13.26 -9.23 -7.23
N ILE A 46 12.41 -9.24 -6.20
CA ILE A 46 12.61 -10.06 -5.00
C ILE A 46 12.70 -11.53 -5.39
N LYS A 47 11.76 -12.05 -6.19
CA LYS A 47 11.81 -13.44 -6.68
C LYS A 47 13.07 -13.70 -7.50
N GLY A 48 13.37 -12.82 -8.46
CA GLY A 48 14.53 -12.96 -9.34
C GLY A 48 15.89 -12.93 -8.63
N LEU A 49 15.96 -12.32 -7.45
CA LEU A 49 17.13 -12.33 -6.56
C LEU A 49 17.09 -13.49 -5.56
N SER A 50 15.91 -13.91 -5.11
CA SER A 50 15.72 -14.98 -4.12
C SER A 50 16.08 -16.36 -4.67
N ASP A 51 15.93 -16.56 -5.99
CA ASP A 51 16.32 -17.80 -6.65
C ASP A 51 17.85 -18.00 -6.71
N ASP A 52 18.63 -16.95 -6.47
CA ASP A 52 20.08 -16.96 -6.60
C ASP A 52 20.76 -17.03 -5.23
N ARG A 53 21.42 -18.16 -4.93
CA ARG A 53 22.15 -18.35 -3.65
C ARG A 53 23.41 -17.49 -3.55
N ARG A 54 23.88 -16.90 -4.66
CA ARG A 54 25.02 -15.97 -4.70
C ARG A 54 24.75 -14.84 -5.71
N PRO A 55 23.95 -13.83 -5.33
CA PRO A 55 23.65 -12.73 -6.23
C PRO A 55 24.93 -12.00 -6.63
N THR A 56 25.18 -11.91 -7.93
CA THR A 56 26.32 -11.16 -8.48
C THR A 56 25.94 -9.70 -8.72
N LEU A 57 26.93 -8.80 -8.67
CA LEU A 57 26.72 -7.37 -8.92
C LEU A 57 26.05 -7.12 -10.29
N HIS A 58 26.42 -7.92 -11.29
CA HIS A 58 25.86 -7.88 -12.64
C HIS A 58 24.36 -8.18 -12.70
N ARG A 59 23.81 -8.90 -11.71
CA ARG A 59 22.39 -9.21 -11.62
C ARG A 59 21.64 -8.19 -10.77
N VAL A 60 22.26 -7.69 -9.70
CA VAL A 60 21.66 -6.70 -8.79
C VAL A 60 21.56 -5.32 -9.44
N LEU A 61 22.57 -4.87 -10.18
CA LEU A 61 22.60 -3.54 -10.77
C LEU A 61 21.45 -3.27 -11.77
N PRO A 62 21.14 -4.18 -12.71
CA PRO A 62 19.98 -4.01 -13.60
C PRO A 62 18.65 -3.92 -12.85
N PHE A 63 18.47 -4.75 -11.81
CA PHE A 63 17.25 -4.69 -10.99
C PHE A 63 17.13 -3.40 -10.21
N LYS A 64 18.24 -2.88 -9.67
CA LYS A 64 18.28 -1.57 -9.02
C LYS A 64 17.87 -0.47 -9.99
N GLN A 65 18.46 -0.43 -11.19
CA GLN A 65 18.11 0.57 -12.21
C GLN A 65 16.65 0.45 -12.65
N TYR A 66 16.14 -0.77 -12.78
CA TYR A 66 14.75 -1.04 -13.11
C TYR A 66 13.79 -0.48 -12.04
N LEU A 67 14.05 -0.69 -10.75
CA LEU A 67 13.21 -0.16 -9.68
C LEU A 67 13.30 1.36 -9.57
N ILE A 68 14.49 1.95 -9.71
CA ILE A 68 14.65 3.41 -9.73
C ILE A 68 13.77 4.03 -10.82
N LYS A 69 13.80 3.46 -12.03
CA LYS A 69 12.96 3.92 -13.14
C LYS A 69 11.46 3.77 -12.84
N LYS A 70 11.06 2.78 -12.05
CA LYS A 70 9.65 2.60 -11.64
C LYS A 70 9.23 3.61 -10.56
N CYS A 71 10.14 4.07 -9.73
CA CYS A 71 9.91 5.12 -8.73
C CYS A 71 9.97 6.54 -9.29
N GLU A 72 10.32 6.74 -10.57
CA GLU A 72 10.28 8.08 -11.18
C GLU A 72 8.86 8.66 -11.07
N ILE A 73 8.79 9.88 -10.54
CA ILE A 73 7.56 10.61 -10.34
C ILE A 73 7.15 11.23 -11.68
N ASP A 74 5.94 10.89 -12.13
CA ASP A 74 5.32 11.54 -13.28
C ASP A 74 4.46 12.71 -12.79
N ASN A 75 4.34 13.75 -13.62
CA ASN A 75 3.48 14.89 -13.33
C ASN A 75 2.01 14.47 -13.22
N ASP A 76 1.62 13.42 -13.97
CA ASP A 76 0.27 12.87 -14.01
C ASP A 76 -0.06 11.93 -12.83
N ASP A 77 0.92 11.61 -11.96
CA ASP A 77 0.67 10.77 -10.79
C ASP A 77 -0.23 11.49 -9.76
N ASN A 78 -1.16 10.74 -9.17
CA ASN A 78 -1.91 11.20 -8.00
C ASN A 78 -0.96 11.52 -6.83
N GLU A 79 -1.25 12.55 -6.05
CA GLU A 79 -0.42 12.99 -4.91
C GLU A 79 -0.12 11.87 -3.90
N GLY A 80 -1.10 11.01 -3.60
CA GLY A 80 -0.87 9.84 -2.74
C GLY A 80 0.12 8.85 -3.34
N PHE A 81 0.12 8.71 -4.66
CA PHE A 81 1.03 7.82 -5.38
C PHE A 81 2.45 8.40 -5.44
N LYS A 82 2.57 9.73 -5.60
CA LYS A 82 3.84 10.46 -5.49
C LYS A 82 4.47 10.25 -4.11
N GLN A 83 3.68 10.32 -3.04
CA GLN A 83 4.16 10.06 -1.69
C GLN A 83 4.68 8.63 -1.51
N VAL A 84 3.98 7.64 -2.06
CA VAL A 84 4.44 6.24 -2.05
C VAL A 84 5.77 6.07 -2.80
N LYS A 85 5.91 6.67 -3.99
CA LYS A 85 7.15 6.67 -4.76
C LYS A 85 8.32 7.35 -4.06
N CYS A 86 8.08 8.48 -3.37
CA CYS A 86 9.12 9.18 -2.60
C CYS A 86 9.63 8.39 -1.40
N PHE A 87 8.80 7.52 -0.81
CA PHE A 87 9.16 6.75 0.37
C PHE A 87 10.05 5.53 0.04
N LEU A 88 10.01 5.03 -1.20
CA LEU A 88 10.68 3.81 -1.65
C LEU A 88 11.92 4.09 -2.48
#